data_AF-A0A3E2MW38-F1
#
_entry.id   AF-A0A3E2MW38-F1
#
_cell.length_a   1.000
_cell.length_b   1.000
_cell.length_c   1.000
_cell.angle_alpha   90.00
_cell.angle_beta   90.00
_cell.angle_gamma   90.00
#
_symmetry.space_group_name_H-M   'P 1'
#
loop_
_entity.id
_entity.type
_entity.pdbx_description
1 polymer ?
#
loop_
_entity_poly.entity_id
_entity_poly.type
_entity_poly.pdbx_seq_one_letter_code
_entity_poly.pdbx_strand_id
1 'polypeptide(L)' 'MIGPRCGTDVDWLAVEWVVTERIRLPINAAERREVVRRLAGKLTSAEIGELLGIAKRSVDRILTSIRNERRELIAS' A
#
# COMPACT_ATOMS: atom_id res chain seq x y z
N MET A 1 6.30 -27.99 -12.73
CA MET A 1 6.97 -26.69 -12.94
C MET A 1 5.86 -25.64 -13.00
N ILE A 2 5.52 -25.03 -11.87
CA ILE A 2 4.42 -24.04 -11.78
C ILE A 2 5.11 -22.68 -11.64
N GLY A 3 4.97 -21.81 -12.64
CA GLY A 3 5.45 -20.43 -12.60
C GLY A 3 4.79 -19.66 -11.44
N PRO A 4 5.40 -18.56 -10.96
CA PRO A 4 4.88 -17.85 -9.81
C PRO A 4 3.47 -17.32 -10.14
N ARG A 5 2.48 -17.89 -9.45
CA ARG A 5 1.13 -17.30 -9.41
C ARG A 5 1.31 -15.90 -8.81
N CYS A 6 0.68 -14.89 -9.42
CA CYS A 6 0.42 -13.62 -8.76
C CYS A 6 -0.34 -13.92 -7.45
N GLY A 7 0.41 -14.16 -6.38
CA GLY A 7 -0.11 -14.51 -5.07
C GLY A 7 -0.48 -13.23 -4.35
N THR A 8 -1.69 -13.22 -3.81
CA THR A 8 -2.24 -12.28 -2.83
C THR A 8 -1.47 -12.20 -1.50
N ASP A 9 -0.31 -12.86 -1.42
CA ASP A 9 0.52 -12.89 -0.23
C ASP A 9 1.29 -11.58 -0.11
N VAL A 10 1.03 -10.88 0.98
CA VAL A 10 1.76 -9.67 1.37
C VAL A 10 3.04 -10.12 2.05
N ASP A 11 4.21 -9.76 1.51
CA ASP A 11 5.45 -9.84 2.28
C ASP A 11 5.43 -8.75 3.35
N TRP A 12 5.06 -9.15 4.57
CA TRP A 12 4.97 -8.24 5.70
C TRP A 12 6.33 -7.66 6.10
N LEU A 13 7.44 -8.37 5.87
CA LEU A 13 8.76 -7.84 6.18
C LEU A 13 9.13 -6.71 5.21
N ALA A 14 8.84 -6.89 3.92
CA ALA A 14 9.02 -5.84 2.93
C ALA A 14 8.15 -4.60 3.26
N VAL A 15 6.90 -4.81 3.67
CA VAL A 15 6.01 -3.72 4.12
C VAL A 15 6.58 -3.00 5.34
N GLU A 16 7.03 -3.73 6.36
CA GLU A 16 7.64 -3.12 7.56
C GLU A 16 8.86 -2.27 7.19
N TRP A 17 9.79 -2.81 6.40
CA TRP A 17 10.98 -2.06 5.98
C TRP A 17 10.65 -0.76 5.22
N VAL A 18 9.65 -0.78 4.35
CA VAL A 18 9.22 0.46 3.66
C VAL A 18 8.57 1.44 4.65
N VAL A 19 7.79 0.94 5.61
CA VAL A 19 7.04 1.76 6.57
C VAL A 19 7.93 2.37 7.65
N THR A 20 8.86 1.60 8.23
CA THR A 20 9.72 2.02 9.34
C THR A 20 11.01 2.64 8.83
N GLU A 21 11.74 1.92 7.97
CA GLU A 21 13.08 2.30 7.53
C GLU A 21 13.06 3.22 6.30
N ARG A 22 11.90 3.41 5.67
CA ARG A 22 11.74 4.22 4.44
C ARG A 22 12.59 3.71 3.27
N ILE A 23 12.93 2.42 3.28
CA ILE A 23 13.70 1.78 2.22
C ILE A 23 12.79 1.58 1.01
N ARG A 24 13.25 1.97 -0.19
CA ARG A 24 12.53 1.67 -1.44
C ARG A 24 12.77 0.21 -1.82
N LEU A 25 11.71 -0.59 -1.81
CA LEU A 25 11.73 -1.98 -2.25
C LEU A 25 10.77 -2.19 -3.41
N PRO A 26 11.05 -3.14 -4.32
CA PRO A 26 10.08 -3.58 -5.31
C PRO A 26 8.93 -4.29 -4.59
N ILE A 27 7.80 -3.60 -4.43
CA ILE A 27 6.60 -4.15 -3.78
C ILE A 27 5.44 -4.31 -4.78
N ASN A 28 4.68 -5.37 -4.60
CA ASN A 28 3.50 -5.71 -5.39
C ASN A 28 2.31 -4.80 -5.02
N ALA A 29 1.18 -4.97 -5.72
CA ALA A 29 0.00 -4.13 -5.50
C ALA A 29 -0.63 -4.28 -4.10
N ALA A 30 -0.61 -5.49 -3.53
CA ALA A 30 -1.17 -5.77 -2.21
C ALA A 30 -0.31 -5.16 -1.10
N GLU A 31 1.01 -5.35 -1.16
CA GLU A 31 1.99 -4.72 -0.25
C GLU A 31 1.91 -3.20 -0.34
N ARG A 32 1.82 -2.65 -1.56
CA ARG A 32 1.67 -1.21 -1.79
C ARG A 32 0.41 -0.67 -1.12
N ARG A 33 -0.71 -1.38 -1.25
CA ARG A 33 -1.97 -1.02 -0.59
C ARG A 33 -1.79 -0.97 0.92
N GLU A 34 -1.07 -1.92 1.49
CA GLU A 34 -0.81 -1.97 2.93
C GLU A 34 0.15 -0.87 3.40
N VAL A 35 1.23 -0.59 2.65
CA VAL A 35 2.11 0.54 2.94
C VAL A 35 1.33 1.85 2.94
N VAL A 36 0.50 2.09 1.92
CA VAL A 36 -0.37 3.28 1.86
C VAL A 36 -1.32 3.33 3.06
N ARG A 37 -1.93 2.20 3.43
CA ARG A 37 -2.84 2.11 4.59
C ARG A 37 -2.13 2.51 5.90
N ARG A 38 -0.92 2.02 6.14
CA ARG A 38 -0.17 2.24 7.39
C ARG A 38 0.45 3.63 7.51
N LEU A 39 0.72 4.26 6.38
CA LEU A 39 1.28 5.62 6.31
C LEU A 39 0.20 6.71 6.21
N ALA A 40 -1.04 6.33 5.90
CA ALA A 40 -2.17 7.24 5.93
C ALA A 40 -2.28 7.95 7.29
N GLY A 41 -2.26 9.28 7.28
CA GLY A 41 -2.32 10.11 8.49
C GLY A 41 -0.97 10.36 9.17
N LYS A 42 0.11 9.70 8.73
CA LYS A 42 1.50 9.99 9.15
C LYS A 42 2.27 10.79 8.12
N LEU A 43 1.97 10.57 6.84
CA LEU A 43 2.55 11.25 5.69
C LEU A 43 1.45 11.73 4.75
N THR A 44 1.77 12.74 3.95
CA THR A 44 0.92 13.21 2.85
C THR A 44 0.94 12.22 1.68
N SER A 45 -0.10 12.25 0.84
CA SER A 45 -0.15 11.41 -0.37
C SER A 45 1.02 11.65 -1.33
N ALA A 46 1.61 12.86 -1.31
CA ALA A 46 2.77 13.19 -2.14
C ALA A 46 4.03 12.50 -1.64
N GLU A 47 4.32 12.59 -0.34
CA GLU A 47 5.46 11.91 0.30
C GLU A 47 5.36 10.39 0.18
N ILE A 48 4.15 9.83 0.36
CA ILE A 48 3.91 8.40 0.15
C ILE A 48 4.16 8.01 -1.31
N GLY A 49 3.74 8.86 -2.25
CA GLY A 49 3.96 8.63 -3.68
C GLY A 49 5.45 8.65 -4.04
N GLU A 50 6.19 9.62 -3.52
CA GLU A 50 7.64 9.70 -3.69
C GLU A 50 8.36 8.50 -3.09
N LEU A 51 7.98 8.06 -1.89
CA LEU A 51 8.54 6.87 -1.25
C LEU A 51 8.31 5.63 -2.11
N LEU A 52 7.11 5.47 -2.66
CA LEU A 52 6.70 4.30 -3.42
C LEU A 52 7.04 4.36 -4.93
N GLY A 53 7.61 5.48 -5.41
CA GLY A 53 7.88 5.68 -6.83
C GLY A 53 6.61 5.74 -7.68
N ILE A 54 5.49 6.24 -7.13
CA ILE A 54 4.21 6.37 -7.84
C ILE A 54 3.63 7.78 -7.72
N ALA A 55 2.77 8.15 -8.67
CA ALA A 55 2.11 9.45 -8.62
C ALA A 55 1.19 9.59 -7.40
N LYS A 56 1.13 10.80 -6.83
CA LYS A 56 0.20 11.19 -5.75
C LYS A 56 -1.25 10.78 -6.04
N ARG A 57 -1.71 10.93 -7.29
CA ARG A 57 -3.06 10.52 -7.73
C ARG A 57 -3.31 9.02 -7.54
N SER A 58 -2.29 8.18 -7.71
CA SER A 58 -2.40 6.74 -7.49
C SER A 58 -2.55 6.42 -6.00
N VAL A 59 -1.83 7.14 -5.13
CA VAL A 59 -1.99 7.03 -3.67
C VAL A 59 -3.40 7.46 -3.25
N ASP A 60 -3.90 8.58 -3.77
CA ASP A 60 -5.25 9.08 -3.47
C ASP A 60 -6.33 8.05 -3.85
N ARG A 61 -6.19 7.37 -5.01
CA ARG A 61 -7.11 6.29 -5.42
C ARG A 61 -7.10 5.11 -4.45
N ILE A 62 -5.91 4.70 -3.99
CA ILE A 62 -5.76 3.62 -3.01
C ILE A 62 -6.44 3.99 -1.69
N LEU A 63 -6.22 5.23 -1.20
CA LEU A 63 -6.85 5.72 0.02
C LEU A 63 -8.39 5.74 -0.08
N THR A 64 -8.93 6.18 -1.22
CA THR A 64 -10.38 6.15 -1.46
C THR A 64 -10.92 4.71 -1.45
N SER A 65 -10.24 3.78 -2.11
CA SER A 65 -10.64 2.35 -2.08
C SER A 65 -10.65 1.79 -0.65
N ILE A 66 -9.62 2.07 0.16
CA ILE A 66 -9.56 1.64 1.56
C ILE A 66 -10.69 2.24 2.40
N ARG A 67 -11.03 3.52 2.17
CA ARG A 67 -12.12 4.20 2.88
C ARG A 67 -13.48 3.61 2.52
N ASN A 68 -13.71 3.28 1.25
CA ASN A 68 -14.95 2.67 0.81
C ASN A 68 -15.14 1.28 1.41
N GLU A 69 -14.11 0.43 1.40
CA GLU A 69 -14.14 -0.89 2.07
C GLU A 69 -14.46 -0.77 3.55
N ARG A 70 -13.87 0.21 4.25
CA ARG A 70 -14.19 0.46 5.67
C ARG A 70 -15.64 0.88 5.88
N ARG A 71 -16.23 1.64 4.95
CA ARG A 71 -17.64 2.04 5.04
C ARG A 71 -18.58 0.86 4.82
N GLU A 72 -18.29 0.00 3.85
CA GLU A 72 -19.07 -1.21 3.57
C GLU A 72 -19.08 -2.17 4.77
N LEU A 73 -17.94 -2.33 5.45
CA LEU A 73 -17.83 -3.17 6.65
C LEU A 73 -18.61 -2.63 7.86
N ILE A 74 -18.80 -1.31 7.96
CA ILE A 74 -19.58 -0.70 9.05
C ILE A 74 -21.08 -0.71 8.74
N ALA A 75 -21.44 -0.70 7.46
CA ALA A 75 -22.83 -0.71 7.01
C ALA A 75 -23.44 -2.12 6.91
N SER A 76 -22.63 -3.17 7.10
CA SER A 76 -23.04 -4.58 7.11
C SER A 76 -23.19 -5.10 8.54
#